data_AF-A0A077R1G9-F1
#
_entry.id   AF-A0A077R1G9-F1
#
_cell.length_a   1.000
_cell.length_b   1.000
_cell.length_c   1.000
_cell.angle_alpha   90.00
_cell.angle_beta   90.00
_cell.angle_gamma   90.00
#
_symmetry.space_group_name_H-M   'P 1'
#
loop_
_entity.id
_entity.type
_entity.pdbx_description
1 polymer ?
#
loop_
_entity_poly.entity_id
_entity_poly.type
_entity_poly.pdbx_seq_one_letter_code
_entity_poly.pdbx_strand_id
1 'polypeptide(L)'
;MSSYTTHATHHLFVPSPSTRPLPIWAAAVPPLTYYLALYLLPPLSSKTFSCSFRRITSLIQTIFAAVSVYTFASLPFKYYYPGSAVLTYQLGLVGFYGASRVLDIFFLSYPRIPRRIYITPATKQPEGGRPNIIHPYTSSKNEDWKTEPLPKKLFSFGRAWWALDLMISMRGIGWDFASADVRHDSHPWQPPSSAQLRRAFLKLFPILVGCTWTIHHLHPKHMSTINPSILDLDPVRRILFVAAIGISLYTLFDFGYTLTSAVALPILHDAVVSSATSKSGKSKQNGKGNRLKQLRNSKQAGEESETETEAETEDESSPSFQARVQRHEQLSLRNIDFFPLLNPAGYTQATTVRRFWSYAWHRLFGRPFGIYGILPFTYIAYLLQDFLEGKLNDPKRKQARKEIWPSYHPDPMRALERGRADWAKVLGAFTASGIIHAVSERAALGGRVAVPVTNIWLRRDHAKGMGHELRKSSLAGMGIFKFSPLQFVPPISGAGEFSFFLLNGVAVVIEGAVAKYIEKRRKKNSADSKYYSMWYDRPVSIAWTLSVLLFTGQAFVEGWIRSGISKEVGLVLS
;
A
#
# COMPACT_ATOMS: atom_id res chain seq x y z
N MET A 1 -6.61 12.92 -50.72
CA MET A 1 -6.92 14.21 -50.06
C MET A 1 -8.42 14.29 -49.87
N SER A 2 -8.85 14.64 -48.66
CA SER A 2 -10.23 14.86 -48.20
C SER A 2 -11.17 13.65 -48.15
N SER A 3 -11.56 13.27 -46.93
CA SER A 3 -12.95 13.46 -46.50
C SER A 3 -13.06 13.13 -45.01
N TYR A 4 -13.34 14.17 -44.23
CA TYR A 4 -13.73 14.13 -42.82
C TYR A 4 -14.93 13.20 -42.59
N THR A 5 -14.72 12.05 -41.95
CA THR A 5 -15.74 11.31 -41.18
C THR A 5 -15.07 10.32 -40.21
N THR A 6 -14.28 10.85 -39.26
CA THR A 6 -13.75 10.08 -38.11
C THR A 6 -14.09 10.76 -36.78
N HIS A 7 -15.23 11.44 -36.74
CA HIS A 7 -15.76 12.11 -35.55
C HIS A 7 -16.73 11.17 -34.83
N ALA A 8 -16.29 10.56 -33.72
CA ALA A 8 -17.05 10.41 -32.46
C ALA A 8 -16.57 9.28 -31.52
N THR A 9 -15.67 8.37 -31.93
CA THR A 9 -15.33 7.17 -31.10
C THR A 9 -13.85 6.80 -31.05
N HIS A 10 -12.92 7.71 -31.37
CA HIS A 10 -11.49 7.49 -31.11
C HIS A 10 -11.16 7.67 -29.62
N HIS A 11 -11.38 6.57 -28.90
CA HIS A 11 -10.69 6.03 -27.72
C HIS A 11 -10.03 7.01 -26.73
N LEU A 12 -10.57 6.96 -25.51
CA LEU A 12 -10.10 7.57 -24.26
C LEU A 12 -8.60 7.39 -23.95
N PHE A 13 -7.98 6.39 -24.56
CA PHE A 13 -6.62 5.96 -24.36
C PHE A 13 -5.97 5.72 -25.73
N VAL A 14 -4.80 6.32 -25.95
CA VAL A 14 -3.97 6.08 -27.14
C VAL A 14 -2.67 5.42 -26.66
N PRO A 15 -2.43 4.13 -26.97
CA PRO A 15 -1.21 3.44 -26.56
C PRO A 15 0.02 3.97 -27.30
N SER A 16 1.20 3.70 -26.74
CA SER A 16 2.45 3.98 -27.44
C SER A 16 2.56 3.10 -28.69
N PRO A 17 3.01 3.62 -29.85
CA PRO A 17 3.29 2.80 -31.03
C PRO A 17 4.30 1.67 -30.77
N SER A 18 5.17 1.83 -29.77
CA SER A 18 6.16 0.83 -29.38
C SER A 18 5.62 -0.27 -28.47
N THR A 19 4.39 -0.15 -27.97
CA THR A 19 3.77 -1.08 -27.02
C THR A 19 2.80 -2.03 -27.69
N ARG A 20 2.53 -3.17 -27.07
CA ARG A 20 1.61 -4.20 -27.58
C ARG A 20 0.49 -4.48 -26.58
N PRO A 21 -0.69 -4.97 -27.03
CA PRO A 21 -1.71 -5.50 -26.14
C PRO A 21 -1.11 -6.51 -25.16
N LEU A 22 -1.46 -6.44 -23.87
CA LEU A 22 -0.95 -7.36 -22.84
C LEU A 22 -1.40 -8.81 -23.13
N PRO A 23 -0.50 -9.72 -23.53
CA PRO A 23 -0.87 -11.13 -23.67
C PRO A 23 -0.89 -11.83 -22.31
N ILE A 24 -1.64 -12.93 -22.22
CA ILE A 24 -1.80 -13.72 -20.98
C ILE A 24 -0.44 -14.13 -20.38
N TRP A 25 0.50 -14.56 -21.21
CA TRP A 25 1.82 -14.97 -20.73
C TRP A 25 2.62 -13.81 -20.12
N ALA A 26 2.48 -12.58 -20.65
CA ALA A 26 3.18 -11.42 -20.09
C ALA A 26 2.60 -11.02 -18.72
N ALA A 27 1.31 -11.29 -18.49
CA ALA A 27 0.69 -11.13 -17.17
C ALA A 27 1.11 -12.25 -16.19
N ALA A 28 1.27 -13.48 -16.68
CA ALA A 28 1.53 -14.65 -15.83
C ALA A 28 3.02 -14.88 -15.48
N VAL A 29 3.94 -14.61 -16.41
CA VAL A 29 5.38 -14.90 -16.26
C VAL A 29 6.02 -14.15 -15.07
N PRO A 30 5.82 -12.83 -14.88
CA PRO A 30 6.44 -12.11 -13.77
C PRO A 30 6.11 -12.71 -12.38
N PRO A 31 4.83 -12.91 -12.00
CA PRO A 31 4.50 -13.51 -10.70
C PRO A 31 4.87 -14.99 -10.61
N LEU A 32 4.78 -15.75 -11.71
CA LEU A 32 5.15 -17.18 -11.69
C LEU A 32 6.65 -17.37 -11.44
N THR A 33 7.50 -16.62 -12.14
CA THR A 33 8.96 -16.68 -11.93
C THR A 33 9.36 -16.15 -10.55
N TYR A 34 8.65 -15.13 -10.03
CA TYR A 34 8.81 -14.70 -8.64
C TYR A 34 8.48 -15.82 -7.65
N TYR A 35 7.33 -16.47 -7.80
CA TYR A 35 6.91 -17.59 -6.97
C TYR A 35 7.93 -18.74 -7.00
N LEU A 36 8.42 -19.11 -8.18
CA LEU A 36 9.44 -20.15 -8.33
C LEU A 36 10.76 -19.76 -7.66
N ALA A 37 11.19 -18.49 -7.76
CA ALA A 37 12.35 -18.00 -7.03
C ALA A 37 12.14 -18.10 -5.51
N LEU A 38 10.96 -17.74 -5.01
CA LEU A 38 10.62 -17.85 -3.58
C LEU A 38 10.56 -19.30 -3.10
N TYR A 39 10.06 -20.21 -3.94
CA TYR A 39 10.04 -21.63 -3.63
C TYR A 39 11.44 -22.21 -3.44
N LEU A 40 12.43 -21.72 -4.18
CA LEU A 40 13.81 -22.15 -4.08
C LEU A 40 14.60 -21.45 -2.96
N LEU A 41 14.06 -20.36 -2.39
CA LEU A 41 14.72 -19.50 -1.39
C LEU A 41 15.10 -20.20 -0.07
N PRO A 42 14.26 -21.06 0.56
CA PRO A 42 14.65 -21.72 1.82
C PRO A 42 15.80 -22.69 1.60
N PRO A 43 16.75 -22.78 2.55
CA PRO A 43 17.95 -23.60 2.38
C PRO A 43 17.56 -25.07 2.21
N LEU A 44 18.15 -25.69 1.19
CA LEU A 44 18.07 -27.12 1.02
C LEU A 44 18.92 -27.82 2.08
N SER A 45 18.36 -28.87 2.69
CA SER A 45 19.05 -29.67 3.69
C SER A 45 20.39 -30.19 3.16
N SER A 46 21.50 -29.82 3.81
CA SER A 46 22.84 -30.34 3.50
C SER A 46 22.94 -31.85 3.69
N LYS A 47 22.10 -32.43 4.55
CA LYS A 47 21.99 -33.88 4.77
C LYS A 47 21.33 -34.62 3.60
N THR A 48 20.58 -33.90 2.76
CA THR A 48 19.75 -34.49 1.70
C THR A 48 20.29 -34.17 0.31
N PHE A 49 20.94 -33.02 0.14
CA PHE A 49 21.38 -32.53 -1.18
C PHE A 49 22.87 -32.19 -1.21
N SER A 50 23.54 -32.60 -2.29
CA SER A 50 24.96 -32.33 -2.53
C SER A 50 25.27 -30.83 -2.64
N CYS A 51 26.55 -30.46 -2.50
CA CYS A 51 26.99 -29.07 -2.69
C CYS A 51 26.65 -28.56 -4.10
N SER A 52 26.93 -29.36 -5.13
CA SER A 52 26.65 -29.03 -6.53
C SER A 52 25.17 -28.79 -6.78
N PHE A 53 24.28 -29.64 -6.26
CA PHE A 53 22.84 -29.46 -6.40
C PHE A 53 22.35 -28.15 -5.74
N ARG A 54 22.88 -27.81 -4.57
CA ARG A 54 22.56 -26.55 -3.88
C ARG A 54 23.04 -25.33 -4.65
N ARG A 55 24.23 -25.38 -5.25
CA ARG A 55 24.74 -24.30 -6.11
C ARG A 55 23.89 -24.13 -7.37
N ILE A 56 23.54 -25.22 -8.04
CA ILE A 56 22.64 -25.20 -9.21
C ILE A 56 21.28 -24.62 -8.82
N THR A 57 20.71 -25.02 -7.68
CA THR A 57 19.44 -24.48 -7.21
C THR A 57 19.52 -22.97 -6.96
N SER A 58 20.60 -22.49 -6.33
CA SER A 58 20.83 -21.06 -6.08
C SER A 58 21.02 -20.28 -7.39
N LEU A 59 21.67 -20.87 -8.39
CA LEU A 59 21.80 -20.28 -9.72
C LEU A 59 20.43 -20.15 -10.40
N ILE A 60 19.64 -21.24 -10.41
CA ILE A 60 18.28 -21.26 -10.98
C ILE A 60 17.38 -20.23 -10.27
N GLN A 61 17.44 -20.15 -8.95
CA GLN A 61 16.73 -19.15 -8.16
C GLN A 61 17.09 -17.72 -8.59
N THR A 62 18.38 -17.45 -8.76
CA THR A 62 18.87 -16.12 -9.18
C THR A 62 18.40 -15.79 -10.59
N ILE A 63 18.40 -16.76 -11.51
CA ILE A 63 17.87 -16.60 -12.87
C ILE A 63 16.38 -16.29 -12.83
N PHE A 64 15.57 -17.05 -12.07
CA PHE A 64 14.14 -16.77 -11.93
C PHE A 64 13.87 -15.39 -11.31
N ALA A 65 14.64 -15.00 -10.29
CA ALA A 65 14.53 -13.68 -9.69
C ALA A 65 14.87 -12.58 -10.71
N ALA A 66 15.97 -12.72 -11.47
CA ALA A 66 16.36 -11.74 -12.49
C ALA A 66 15.32 -11.63 -13.62
N VAL A 67 14.80 -12.77 -14.11
CA VAL A 67 13.72 -12.79 -15.10
C VAL A 67 12.47 -12.11 -14.55
N SER A 68 12.10 -12.39 -13.31
CA SER A 68 10.95 -11.76 -12.68
C SER A 68 11.11 -10.25 -12.55
N VAL A 69 12.27 -9.76 -12.07
CA VAL A 69 12.61 -8.33 -12.01
C VAL A 69 12.47 -7.68 -13.38
N TYR A 70 13.11 -8.25 -14.40
CA TYR A 70 13.09 -7.70 -15.75
C TYR A 70 11.67 -7.66 -16.33
N THR A 71 10.93 -8.77 -16.21
CA THR A 71 9.60 -8.89 -16.79
C THR A 71 8.62 -7.94 -16.10
N PHE A 72 8.61 -7.87 -14.75
CA PHE A 72 7.85 -6.87 -14.01
C PHE A 72 8.22 -5.43 -14.40
N ALA A 73 9.51 -5.07 -14.40
CA ALA A 73 9.97 -3.72 -14.72
C ALA A 73 9.63 -3.32 -16.17
N SER A 74 9.57 -4.29 -17.08
CA SER A 74 9.25 -4.05 -18.50
C SER A 74 7.76 -3.89 -18.79
N LEU A 75 6.87 -4.31 -17.88
CA LEU A 75 5.41 -4.28 -18.09
C LEU A 75 4.89 -2.92 -18.60
N PRO A 76 5.12 -1.78 -17.90
CA PRO A 76 4.61 -0.48 -18.33
C PRO A 76 5.18 0.04 -19.65
N PHE A 77 6.31 -0.50 -20.10
CA PHE A 77 7.01 0.00 -21.29
C PHE A 77 6.78 -0.85 -22.53
N LYS A 78 6.39 -2.11 -22.35
CA LYS A 78 6.16 -3.05 -23.45
C LYS A 78 4.69 -3.31 -23.73
N TYR A 79 3.84 -3.20 -22.70
CA TYR A 79 2.44 -3.61 -22.81
C TYR A 79 1.46 -2.53 -22.39
N TYR A 80 0.24 -2.63 -22.92
CA TYR A 80 -0.91 -1.86 -22.49
C TYR A 80 -2.14 -2.75 -22.39
N TYR A 81 -3.15 -2.33 -21.63
CA TYR A 81 -4.44 -3.00 -21.58
C TYR A 81 -5.35 -2.42 -22.67
N PRO A 82 -5.84 -3.22 -23.64
CA PRO A 82 -6.69 -2.71 -24.71
C PRO A 82 -7.95 -2.01 -24.18
N GLY A 83 -8.14 -0.76 -24.57
CA GLY A 83 -9.34 0.02 -24.26
C GLY A 83 -9.41 0.64 -22.87
N SER A 84 -8.39 0.49 -22.00
CA SER A 84 -8.41 1.03 -20.64
C SER A 84 -7.11 1.75 -20.27
N ALA A 85 -7.23 3.05 -19.97
CA ALA A 85 -6.16 3.85 -19.39
C ALA A 85 -5.94 3.47 -17.92
N VAL A 86 -7.02 3.20 -17.18
CA VAL A 86 -6.97 2.79 -15.76
C VAL A 86 -6.17 1.49 -15.61
N LEU A 87 -6.49 0.45 -16.38
CA LEU A 87 -5.78 -0.83 -16.29
C LEU A 87 -4.34 -0.73 -16.81
N THR A 88 -4.09 0.09 -17.84
CA THR A 88 -2.73 0.37 -18.30
C THR A 88 -1.91 1.10 -17.23
N TYR A 89 -2.51 2.05 -16.51
CA TYR A 89 -1.89 2.70 -15.35
C TYR A 89 -1.54 1.68 -14.26
N GLN A 90 -2.45 0.76 -13.93
CA GLN A 90 -2.20 -0.30 -12.95
C GLN A 90 -1.04 -1.22 -13.34
N LEU A 91 -0.80 -1.47 -14.63
CA LEU A 91 0.37 -2.24 -15.08
C LEU A 91 1.69 -1.57 -14.68
N GLY A 92 1.75 -0.24 -14.65
CA GLY A 92 2.93 0.48 -14.16
C GLY A 92 3.16 0.30 -12.67
N LEU A 93 2.10 0.39 -11.87
CA LEU A 93 2.19 0.16 -10.43
C LEU A 93 2.59 -1.29 -10.13
N VAL A 94 1.89 -2.27 -10.71
CA VAL A 94 2.19 -3.69 -10.53
C VAL A 94 3.61 -4.02 -11.01
N GLY A 95 4.03 -3.48 -12.16
CA GLY A 95 5.36 -3.66 -12.70
C GLY A 95 6.45 -3.15 -11.76
N PHE A 96 6.37 -1.91 -11.32
CA PHE A 96 7.44 -1.32 -10.50
C PHE A 96 7.43 -1.83 -9.06
N TYR A 97 6.27 -2.02 -8.44
CA TYR A 97 6.21 -2.63 -7.10
C TYR A 97 6.63 -4.09 -7.12
N GLY A 98 6.21 -4.85 -8.13
CA GLY A 98 6.64 -6.24 -8.34
C GLY A 98 8.16 -6.34 -8.47
N ALA A 99 8.75 -5.59 -9.41
CA ALA A 99 10.20 -5.57 -9.61
C ALA A 99 10.95 -5.14 -8.34
N SER A 100 10.48 -4.09 -7.68
CA SER A 100 11.06 -3.58 -6.43
C SER A 100 11.07 -4.63 -5.32
N ARG A 101 10.02 -5.44 -5.23
CA ARG A 101 9.88 -6.51 -4.23
C ARG A 101 10.85 -7.66 -4.50
N VAL A 102 10.98 -8.09 -5.75
CA VAL A 102 11.92 -9.15 -6.12
C VAL A 102 13.36 -8.68 -5.94
N LEU A 103 13.68 -7.45 -6.36
CA LEU A 103 14.99 -6.83 -6.13
C LEU A 103 15.36 -6.76 -4.65
N ASP A 104 14.41 -6.33 -3.80
CA ASP A 104 14.62 -6.27 -2.35
C ASP A 104 14.95 -7.63 -1.75
N ILE A 105 14.12 -8.64 -2.00
CA ILE A 105 14.26 -9.96 -1.36
C ILE A 105 15.53 -10.68 -1.83
N PHE A 106 15.77 -10.72 -3.15
CA PHE A 106 16.82 -11.59 -3.70
C PHE A 106 18.17 -10.92 -3.85
N PHE A 107 18.22 -9.59 -3.96
CA PHE A 107 19.47 -8.88 -4.27
C PHE A 107 19.88 -7.92 -3.15
N LEU A 108 18.97 -7.05 -2.68
CA LEU A 108 19.32 -6.04 -1.67
C LEU A 108 19.39 -6.61 -0.25
N SER A 109 18.54 -7.58 0.07
CA SER A 109 18.51 -8.25 1.37
C SER A 109 19.49 -9.42 1.45
N TYR A 110 20.10 -9.86 0.34
CA TYR A 110 21.05 -10.97 0.33
C TYR A 110 22.25 -10.70 1.27
N PRO A 111 22.72 -11.69 2.06
CA PRO A 111 22.33 -13.11 2.09
C PRO A 111 21.16 -13.44 3.03
N ARG A 112 20.43 -12.44 3.54
CA ARG A 112 19.31 -12.69 4.46
C ARG A 112 18.14 -13.36 3.72
N ILE A 113 17.54 -14.33 4.41
CA ILE A 113 16.34 -15.01 3.97
C ILE A 113 15.20 -14.59 4.90
N PRO A 114 14.04 -14.15 4.36
CA PRO A 114 12.85 -13.87 5.15
C PRO A 114 12.47 -15.03 6.06
N ARG A 115 12.15 -14.73 7.31
CA ARG A 115 11.70 -15.73 8.30
C ARG A 115 10.33 -15.38 8.83
N ARG A 116 9.46 -16.39 8.95
CA ARG A 116 8.13 -16.18 9.52
C ARG A 116 8.28 -15.93 11.02
N ILE A 117 7.64 -14.88 11.52
CA ILE A 117 7.58 -14.56 12.94
C ILE A 117 6.69 -15.61 13.62
N TYR A 118 7.21 -16.21 14.68
CA TYR A 118 6.44 -17.07 15.56
C TYR A 118 5.59 -16.21 16.48
N ILE A 119 4.29 -16.47 16.49
CA ILE A 119 3.35 -15.77 17.34
C ILE A 119 2.73 -16.79 18.29
N THR A 120 2.87 -16.55 19.59
CA THR A 120 2.29 -17.41 20.61
C THR A 120 0.77 -17.30 20.56
N PRO A 121 0.03 -18.42 20.48
CA PRO A 121 -1.43 -18.38 20.59
C PRO A 121 -1.83 -17.74 21.92
N ALA A 122 -2.88 -16.91 21.91
CA ALA A 122 -3.36 -16.23 23.10
C ALA A 122 -3.73 -17.26 24.17
N THR A 123 -2.94 -17.36 25.24
CA THR A 123 -3.31 -18.12 26.43
C THR A 123 -4.35 -17.32 27.20
N LYS A 124 -5.51 -17.92 27.51
CA LYS A 124 -6.47 -17.35 28.46
C LYS A 124 -5.74 -16.99 29.75
N GLN A 125 -5.80 -15.72 30.17
CA GLN A 125 -5.47 -15.41 31.55
C GLN A 125 -6.54 -16.03 32.47
N PRO A 126 -6.14 -16.50 33.66
CA PRO A 126 -7.10 -16.92 34.67
C PRO A 126 -8.02 -15.75 35.06
N GLU A 127 -9.27 -16.10 35.33
CA GLU A 127 -10.44 -15.25 35.46
C GLU A 127 -10.26 -14.05 36.40
N GLY A 128 -10.81 -12.89 35.99
CA GLY A 128 -11.04 -11.75 36.89
C GLY A 128 -10.80 -10.35 36.32
N GLY A 129 -10.09 -10.22 35.20
CA GLY A 129 -9.87 -8.93 34.52
C GLY A 129 -10.65 -8.84 33.22
N ARG A 130 -11.17 -7.66 32.87
CA ARG A 130 -11.75 -7.35 31.55
C ARG A 130 -10.93 -8.02 30.43
N PRO A 131 -11.56 -8.55 29.35
CA PRO A 131 -10.85 -9.24 28.28
C PRO A 131 -9.83 -8.29 27.65
N ASN A 132 -8.58 -8.37 28.10
CA ASN A 132 -7.48 -7.69 27.46
C ASN A 132 -7.25 -8.44 26.15
N ILE A 133 -7.53 -7.79 25.03
CA ILE A 133 -7.14 -8.28 23.71
C ILE A 133 -5.62 -8.40 23.74
N ILE A 134 -5.12 -9.63 23.85
CA ILE A 134 -3.68 -9.90 23.87
C ILE A 134 -3.18 -9.62 22.45
N HIS A 135 -2.34 -8.59 22.31
CA HIS A 135 -1.70 -8.32 21.03
C HIS A 135 -0.84 -9.53 20.62
N PRO A 136 -1.02 -10.07 19.39
CA PRO A 136 -0.21 -11.19 18.91
C PRO A 136 1.28 -10.83 18.77
N TYR A 137 1.61 -9.54 18.73
CA TYR A 137 2.97 -9.04 18.58
C TYR A 137 3.52 -8.51 19.89
N THR A 138 4.74 -8.92 20.24
CA THR A 138 5.44 -8.39 21.41
C THR A 138 5.84 -6.92 21.19
N SER A 139 5.92 -6.16 22.27
CA SER A 139 6.45 -4.78 22.25
C SER A 139 7.97 -4.72 22.05
N SER A 140 8.67 -5.86 22.12
CA SER A 140 10.12 -5.96 21.96
C SER A 140 10.61 -5.52 20.57
N LYS A 141 11.94 -5.37 20.41
CA LYS A 141 12.53 -5.07 19.10
C LYS A 141 12.24 -6.23 18.15
N ASN A 142 12.03 -5.94 16.87
CA ASN A 142 11.74 -6.98 15.86
C ASN A 142 12.86 -8.04 15.80
N GLU A 143 14.08 -7.67 16.15
CA GLU A 143 15.26 -8.54 16.20
C GLU A 143 15.13 -9.65 17.26
N ASP A 144 14.37 -9.39 18.33
CA ASP A 144 14.17 -10.33 19.44
C ASP A 144 12.99 -11.27 19.18
N TRP A 145 12.32 -11.13 18.03
CA TRP A 145 11.12 -11.91 17.73
C TRP A 145 11.53 -13.35 17.39
N LYS A 146 10.88 -14.31 18.05
CA LYS A 146 11.04 -15.72 17.71
C LYS A 146 10.54 -15.93 16.29
N THR A 147 11.21 -16.80 15.53
CA THR A 147 10.83 -17.12 14.15
C THR A 147 10.59 -18.61 13.98
N GLU A 148 9.66 -18.98 13.12
CA GLU A 148 9.46 -20.37 12.72
C GLU A 148 10.64 -20.91 11.89
N PRO A 149 10.92 -22.22 11.98
CA PRO A 149 11.95 -22.85 11.16
C PRO A 149 11.57 -22.86 9.67
N LEU A 150 12.54 -22.58 8.81
CA LEU A 150 12.37 -22.63 7.36
C LEU A 150 12.08 -24.06 6.85
N PRO A 151 11.24 -24.23 5.81
CA PRO A 151 10.92 -25.54 5.24
C PRO A 151 12.13 -26.15 4.52
N LYS A 152 12.70 -27.22 5.08
CA LYS A 152 13.92 -27.88 4.57
C LYS A 152 13.68 -28.87 3.43
N LYS A 153 12.48 -29.44 3.32
CA LYS A 153 12.11 -30.40 2.27
C LYS A 153 11.79 -29.65 0.97
N LEU A 154 12.42 -30.06 -0.14
CA LEU A 154 12.20 -29.47 -1.46
C LEU A 154 10.76 -29.73 -1.92
N PHE A 155 10.38 -30.99 -2.13
CA PHE A 155 9.01 -31.32 -2.55
C PHE A 155 8.08 -31.45 -1.34
N SER A 156 7.55 -30.32 -0.87
CA SER A 156 6.54 -30.33 0.18
C SER A 156 5.52 -29.23 -0.01
N PHE A 157 4.25 -29.55 0.28
CA PHE A 157 3.17 -28.55 0.34
C PHE A 157 3.52 -27.40 1.29
N GLY A 158 4.21 -27.68 2.39
CA GLY A 158 4.67 -26.64 3.32
C GLY A 158 5.63 -25.63 2.70
N ARG A 159 6.53 -26.05 1.80
CA ARG A 159 7.42 -25.13 1.06
C ARG A 159 6.66 -24.34 -0.01
N ALA A 160 5.80 -25.00 -0.78
CA ALA A 160 4.94 -24.34 -1.77
C ALA A 160 4.08 -23.25 -1.11
N TRP A 161 3.43 -23.60 0.00
CA TRP A 161 2.62 -22.67 0.77
C TRP A 161 3.44 -21.54 1.39
N TRP A 162 4.63 -21.84 1.93
CA TRP A 162 5.54 -20.82 2.48
C TRP A 162 5.90 -19.77 1.41
N ALA A 163 6.18 -20.21 0.18
CA ALA A 163 6.50 -19.32 -0.93
C ALA A 163 5.29 -18.49 -1.36
N LEU A 164 4.10 -19.12 -1.44
CA LEU A 164 2.86 -18.44 -1.77
C LEU A 164 2.52 -17.37 -0.72
N ASP A 165 2.61 -17.74 0.56
CA ASP A 165 2.34 -16.85 1.67
C ASP A 165 3.31 -15.65 1.68
N LEU A 166 4.59 -15.87 1.39
CA LEU A 166 5.57 -14.79 1.25
C LEU A 166 5.29 -13.90 0.02
N MET A 167 4.87 -14.49 -1.11
CA MET A 167 4.52 -13.78 -2.33
C MET A 167 3.38 -12.79 -2.12
N ILE A 168 2.31 -13.23 -1.42
CA ILE A 168 1.15 -12.38 -1.11
C ILE A 168 1.40 -11.43 0.07
N SER A 169 2.54 -11.53 0.75
CA SER A 169 2.85 -10.67 1.89
C SER A 169 3.15 -9.24 1.45
N MET A 170 2.16 -8.35 1.62
CA MET A 170 2.21 -6.97 1.13
C MET A 170 3.16 -6.06 1.93
N ARG A 171 3.53 -6.44 3.17
CA ARG A 171 4.51 -5.68 4.01
C ARG A 171 5.56 -6.56 4.69
N GLY A 172 5.64 -7.84 4.33
CA GLY A 172 6.33 -8.80 5.20
C GLY A 172 5.59 -8.98 6.53
N ILE A 173 4.26 -8.79 6.60
CA ILE A 173 3.50 -9.10 7.82
C ILE A 173 3.71 -10.56 8.19
N GLY A 174 3.89 -10.87 9.47
CA GLY A 174 4.26 -12.22 9.87
C GLY A 174 5.65 -12.65 9.38
N TRP A 175 6.47 -11.75 8.81
CA TRP A 175 7.88 -11.97 8.46
C TRP A 175 8.81 -10.96 9.15
N ASP A 176 10.06 -11.35 9.34
CA ASP A 176 11.14 -10.50 9.86
C ASP A 176 11.36 -9.18 9.08
N PHE A 177 10.96 -9.12 7.81
CA PHE A 177 10.95 -7.90 6.99
C PHE A 177 9.85 -6.87 7.34
N ALA A 178 9.03 -7.13 8.36
CA ALA A 178 7.90 -6.27 8.74
C ALA A 178 8.34 -4.87 9.17
N SER A 179 7.95 -3.85 8.39
CA SER A 179 8.01 -2.44 8.79
C SER A 179 6.64 -1.77 8.60
N ALA A 180 5.87 -1.70 9.67
CA ALA A 180 4.92 -0.63 10.02
C ALA A 180 3.99 -1.16 11.11
N ASP A 181 4.10 -0.63 12.33
CA ASP A 181 2.93 -0.24 13.11
C ASP A 181 1.78 -1.25 13.35
N VAL A 182 2.04 -2.56 13.25
CA VAL A 182 1.07 -3.63 13.57
C VAL A 182 0.79 -3.70 15.08
N ARG A 183 1.40 -2.81 15.87
CA ARG A 183 1.35 -2.78 17.34
C ARG A 183 0.42 -1.70 17.90
N HIS A 184 -0.19 -0.87 17.06
CA HIS A 184 -0.93 0.32 17.50
C HIS A 184 -2.46 0.22 17.39
N ASP A 185 -3.00 -0.90 16.92
CA ASP A 185 -4.44 -1.11 16.93
C ASP A 185 -4.81 -2.44 17.59
N SER A 186 -5.63 -2.33 18.64
CA SER A 186 -6.11 -3.43 19.49
C SER A 186 -7.36 -4.09 18.93
N HIS A 187 -7.94 -3.60 17.84
CA HIS A 187 -9.12 -4.22 17.23
C HIS A 187 -8.75 -5.55 16.56
N PRO A 188 -9.65 -6.55 16.57
CA PRO A 188 -9.48 -7.76 15.76
C PRO A 188 -9.21 -7.32 14.31
N TRP A 189 -8.05 -7.72 13.80
CA TRP A 189 -7.46 -7.20 12.55
C TRP A 189 -8.29 -7.52 11.30
N GLN A 190 -9.34 -8.30 11.45
CA GLN A 190 -10.33 -8.56 10.42
C GLN A 190 -11.74 -8.62 11.03
N PRO A 191 -12.64 -7.67 10.69
CA PRO A 191 -14.05 -7.77 11.05
C PRO A 191 -14.71 -8.98 10.37
N PRO A 192 -15.84 -9.52 10.87
CA PRO A 192 -16.59 -10.56 10.18
C PRO A 192 -16.95 -10.18 8.74
N SER A 193 -16.96 -11.13 7.79
CA SER A 193 -17.29 -10.84 6.37
C SER A 193 -18.62 -10.11 6.20
N SER A 194 -19.62 -10.42 7.02
CA SER A 194 -20.92 -9.73 7.02
C SER A 194 -20.80 -8.23 7.39
N ALA A 195 -19.99 -7.90 8.40
CA ALA A 195 -19.71 -6.52 8.78
C ALA A 195 -18.92 -5.77 7.70
N GLN A 196 -17.99 -6.46 7.04
CA GLN A 196 -17.22 -5.91 5.92
C GLN A 196 -18.13 -5.62 4.71
N LEU A 197 -19.00 -6.56 4.31
CA LEU A 197 -19.97 -6.33 3.23
C LEU A 197 -20.92 -5.18 3.56
N ARG A 198 -21.43 -5.12 4.80
CA ARG A 198 -22.29 -4.01 5.25
C ARG A 198 -21.57 -2.66 5.13
N ARG A 199 -20.31 -2.59 5.55
CA ARG A 199 -19.48 -1.38 5.39
C ARG A 199 -19.26 -1.02 3.91
N ALA A 200 -18.93 -2.01 3.08
CA ALA A 200 -18.71 -1.81 1.66
C ALA A 200 -19.94 -1.21 0.97
N PHE A 201 -21.12 -1.79 1.18
CA PHE A 201 -22.34 -1.37 0.49
C PHE A 201 -23.07 -0.19 1.13
N LEU A 202 -23.09 -0.05 2.46
CA LEU A 202 -23.86 1.03 3.12
C LEU A 202 -23.04 2.28 3.43
N LYS A 203 -21.71 2.19 3.46
CA LYS A 203 -20.84 3.35 3.75
C LYS A 203 -20.01 3.77 2.55
N LEU A 204 -19.30 2.84 1.92
CA LEU A 204 -18.31 3.17 0.89
C LEU A 204 -18.97 3.34 -0.49
N PHE A 205 -19.89 2.46 -0.86
CA PHE A 205 -20.55 2.50 -2.17
C PHE A 205 -21.32 3.81 -2.45
N PRO A 206 -22.12 4.37 -1.52
CA PRO A 206 -22.83 5.64 -1.78
C PRO A 206 -21.87 6.81 -1.98
N ILE A 207 -20.76 6.85 -1.22
CA ILE A 207 -19.71 7.87 -1.38
C ILE A 207 -19.05 7.74 -2.76
N LEU A 208 -18.77 6.49 -3.20
CA LEU A 208 -18.21 6.23 -4.53
C LEU A 208 -19.15 6.74 -5.62
N VAL A 209 -20.43 6.39 -5.56
CA VAL A 209 -21.44 6.84 -6.54
C VAL A 209 -21.54 8.37 -6.58
N GLY A 210 -21.59 9.04 -5.42
CA GLY A 210 -21.64 10.51 -5.38
C GLY A 210 -20.38 11.16 -5.96
N CYS A 211 -19.20 10.59 -5.69
CA CYS A 211 -17.95 11.10 -6.23
C CYS A 211 -17.83 10.85 -7.74
N THR A 212 -18.15 9.64 -8.22
CA THR A 212 -18.10 9.32 -9.66
C THR A 212 -19.13 10.13 -10.44
N TRP A 213 -20.31 10.37 -9.87
CA TRP A 213 -21.32 11.28 -10.45
C TRP A 213 -20.76 12.70 -10.58
N THR A 214 -20.14 13.21 -9.52
CA THR A 214 -19.50 14.53 -9.52
C THR A 214 -18.38 14.60 -10.57
N ILE A 215 -17.54 13.58 -10.66
CA ILE A 215 -16.46 13.48 -11.67
C ILE A 215 -17.05 13.48 -13.08
N HIS A 216 -18.10 12.69 -13.33
CA HIS A 216 -18.74 12.62 -14.64
C HIS A 216 -19.32 13.98 -15.07
N HIS A 217 -20.08 14.65 -14.19
CA HIS A 217 -20.75 15.90 -14.51
C HIS A 217 -19.81 17.11 -14.58
N LEU A 218 -18.76 17.15 -13.75
CA LEU A 218 -17.79 18.23 -13.73
C LEU A 218 -16.57 17.95 -14.61
N HIS A 219 -16.49 16.80 -15.29
CA HIS A 219 -15.37 16.50 -16.18
C HIS A 219 -15.24 17.61 -17.23
N PRO A 220 -14.04 18.17 -17.45
CA PRO A 220 -13.80 19.10 -18.54
C PRO A 220 -14.24 18.47 -19.86
N LYS A 221 -15.35 18.96 -20.44
CA LYS A 221 -15.84 18.48 -21.73
C LYS A 221 -14.89 18.97 -22.82
N HIS A 222 -14.85 18.27 -23.94
CA HIS A 222 -14.17 18.72 -25.16
C HIS A 222 -14.90 19.95 -25.74
N MET A 223 -14.91 21.07 -25.03
CA MET A 223 -15.40 22.33 -25.56
C MET A 223 -14.29 22.88 -26.45
N SER A 224 -14.32 22.54 -27.73
CA SER A 224 -13.49 23.13 -28.82
C SER A 224 -11.96 23.02 -28.72
N THR A 225 -11.38 22.55 -27.61
CA THR A 225 -9.92 22.50 -27.40
C THR A 225 -9.38 21.08 -27.57
N ILE A 226 -8.32 20.95 -28.37
CA ILE A 226 -7.60 19.71 -28.68
C ILE A 226 -7.01 19.03 -27.41
N ASN A 227 -6.93 19.73 -26.28
CA ASN A 227 -6.39 19.25 -25.01
C ASN A 227 -7.22 19.73 -23.80
N PRO A 228 -8.07 18.88 -23.18
CA PRO A 228 -8.82 19.25 -21.99
C PRO A 228 -7.90 19.46 -20.79
N SER A 229 -8.18 20.48 -19.97
CA SER A 229 -7.43 20.79 -18.75
C SER A 229 -8.35 21.07 -17.58
N ILE A 230 -7.88 20.79 -16.36
CA ILE A 230 -8.57 21.20 -15.13
C ILE A 230 -8.74 22.72 -15.05
N LEU A 231 -7.88 23.48 -15.72
CA LEU A 231 -7.95 24.94 -15.75
C LEU A 231 -9.16 25.47 -16.55
N ASP A 232 -9.84 24.63 -17.32
CA ASP A 232 -11.06 24.99 -18.05
C ASP A 232 -12.28 25.09 -17.13
N LEU A 233 -12.20 24.55 -15.91
CA LEU A 233 -13.22 24.71 -14.88
C LEU A 233 -13.04 26.05 -14.14
N ASP A 234 -14.10 26.62 -13.58
CA ASP A 234 -13.98 27.73 -12.63
C ASP A 234 -13.34 27.24 -11.31
N PRO A 235 -12.78 28.15 -10.47
CA PRO A 235 -12.04 27.75 -9.26
C PRO A 235 -12.83 26.86 -8.29
N VAL A 236 -14.14 27.08 -8.15
CA VAL A 236 -14.98 26.28 -7.23
C VAL A 236 -15.15 24.88 -7.79
N ARG A 237 -15.50 24.75 -9.07
CA ARG A 237 -15.60 23.44 -9.74
C ARG A 237 -14.28 22.70 -9.76
N ARG A 238 -13.13 23.38 -9.90
CA ARG A 238 -11.80 22.75 -9.77
C ARG A 238 -11.61 22.10 -8.41
N ILE A 239 -11.89 22.83 -7.33
CA ILE A 239 -11.72 22.32 -5.98
C ILE A 239 -12.62 21.11 -5.74
N LEU A 240 -13.90 21.19 -6.15
CA LEU A 240 -14.85 20.10 -6.05
C LEU A 240 -14.42 18.88 -6.86
N PHE A 241 -13.92 19.09 -8.08
CA PHE A 241 -13.44 18.01 -8.95
C PHE A 241 -12.21 17.31 -8.36
N VAL A 242 -11.25 18.07 -7.83
CA VAL A 242 -10.08 17.51 -7.13
C VAL A 242 -10.49 16.74 -5.87
N ALA A 243 -11.39 17.30 -5.08
CA ALA A 243 -11.92 16.63 -3.89
C ALA A 243 -12.65 15.33 -4.26
N ALA A 244 -13.51 15.34 -5.27
CA ALA A 244 -14.22 14.15 -5.74
C ALA A 244 -13.26 13.06 -6.24
N ILE A 245 -12.24 13.40 -7.02
CA ILE A 245 -11.19 12.44 -7.43
C ILE A 245 -10.46 11.87 -6.20
N GLY A 246 -9.97 12.72 -5.29
CA GLY A 246 -9.23 12.27 -4.11
C GLY A 246 -10.07 11.37 -3.17
N ILE A 247 -11.32 11.75 -2.90
CA ILE A 247 -12.24 10.97 -2.07
C ILE A 247 -12.63 9.67 -2.79
N SER A 248 -12.89 9.71 -4.10
CA SER A 248 -13.21 8.50 -4.87
C SER A 248 -12.08 7.49 -4.83
N LEU A 249 -10.82 7.92 -5.00
CA LEU A 249 -9.65 7.06 -4.95
C LEU A 249 -9.52 6.34 -3.62
N TYR A 250 -9.55 7.11 -2.54
CA TYR A 250 -9.47 6.55 -1.20
C TYR A 250 -10.59 5.54 -0.92
N THR A 251 -11.82 5.90 -1.29
CA THR A 251 -12.99 5.06 -1.06
C THR A 251 -12.97 3.83 -1.96
N LEU A 252 -12.42 3.92 -3.18
CA LEU A 252 -12.35 2.83 -4.15
C LEU A 252 -11.37 1.75 -3.69
N PHE A 253 -10.19 2.17 -3.23
CA PHE A 253 -9.21 1.26 -2.63
C PHE A 253 -9.80 0.58 -1.40
N ASP A 254 -10.43 1.34 -0.50
CA ASP A 254 -11.03 0.81 0.72
C ASP A 254 -12.18 -0.17 0.43
N PHE A 255 -13.01 0.15 -0.55
CA PHE A 255 -14.10 -0.71 -1.01
C PHE A 255 -13.56 -2.01 -1.60
N GLY A 256 -12.61 -1.92 -2.54
CA GLY A 256 -12.01 -3.09 -3.17
C GLY A 256 -11.30 -4.00 -2.17
N TYR A 257 -10.60 -3.44 -1.18
CA TYR A 257 -9.97 -4.22 -0.11
C TYR A 257 -11.00 -4.86 0.81
N THR A 258 -12.02 -4.12 1.23
CA THR A 258 -13.09 -4.62 2.11
C THR A 258 -13.83 -5.77 1.42
N LEU A 259 -14.16 -5.61 0.12
CA LEU A 259 -14.85 -6.64 -0.65
C LEU A 259 -13.97 -7.87 -0.87
N THR A 260 -12.71 -7.67 -1.26
CA THR A 260 -11.75 -8.77 -1.46
C THR A 260 -11.53 -9.55 -0.17
N SER A 261 -11.35 -8.86 0.95
CA SER A 261 -11.21 -9.46 2.28
C SER A 261 -12.46 -10.24 2.69
N ALA A 262 -13.66 -9.72 2.40
CA ALA A 262 -14.90 -10.40 2.71
C ALA A 262 -15.10 -11.71 1.91
N VAL A 263 -14.65 -11.76 0.66
CA VAL A 263 -14.93 -12.86 -0.29
C VAL A 263 -13.77 -13.86 -0.43
N ALA A 264 -12.54 -13.37 -0.66
CA ALA A 264 -11.41 -14.24 -0.96
C ALA A 264 -10.88 -15.00 0.27
N LEU A 265 -10.97 -14.39 1.45
CA LEU A 265 -10.37 -14.94 2.66
C LEU A 265 -11.10 -16.18 3.20
N PRO A 266 -12.45 -16.24 3.23
CA PRO A 266 -13.15 -17.47 3.58
C PRO A 266 -12.73 -18.66 2.70
N ILE A 267 -12.67 -18.45 1.37
CA ILE A 267 -12.30 -19.49 0.38
C ILE A 267 -10.89 -20.01 0.65
N LEU A 268 -9.95 -19.11 0.90
CA LEU A 268 -8.55 -19.46 1.12
C LEU A 268 -8.32 -20.15 2.47
N HIS A 269 -9.09 -19.77 3.50
CA HIS A 269 -9.04 -20.40 4.82
C HIS A 269 -9.53 -21.86 4.76
N ASP A 270 -10.63 -22.13 4.05
CA ASP A 270 -11.17 -23.49 3.90
C ASP A 270 -10.22 -24.45 3.16
N ALA A 271 -9.47 -23.94 2.18
CA ALA A 271 -8.43 -24.70 1.49
C ALA A 271 -7.28 -25.11 2.43
N VAL A 272 -6.92 -24.25 3.38
CA VAL A 272 -5.87 -24.52 4.37
C VAL A 272 -6.31 -25.59 5.37
N VAL A 273 -7.52 -25.48 5.91
CA VAL A 273 -8.05 -26.41 6.93
C VAL A 273 -8.10 -27.83 6.37
N SER A 274 -8.61 -28.01 5.16
CA SER A 274 -8.71 -29.30 4.47
C SER A 274 -7.34 -30.02 4.35
N SER A 275 -6.25 -29.26 4.22
CA SER A 275 -4.90 -29.81 4.14
C SER A 275 -4.31 -30.23 5.51
N ALA A 276 -4.72 -29.57 6.60
CA ALA A 276 -4.23 -29.83 7.95
C ALA A 276 -4.95 -31.04 8.60
N THR A 277 -6.26 -31.19 8.40
CA THR A 277 -7.03 -32.35 8.86
C THR A 277 -6.59 -33.64 8.17
N SER A 278 -6.19 -33.61 6.90
CA SER A 278 -5.66 -34.79 6.20
C SER A 278 -4.35 -35.34 6.82
N LYS A 279 -3.57 -34.49 7.52
CA LYS A 279 -2.37 -34.91 8.25
C LYS A 279 -2.64 -35.40 9.66
N SER A 280 -3.70 -34.90 10.31
CA SER A 280 -4.11 -35.35 11.65
C SER A 280 -4.86 -36.69 11.63
N GLY A 281 -5.55 -37.01 10.53
CA GLY A 281 -6.33 -38.25 10.37
C GLY A 281 -5.51 -39.56 10.29
N LYS A 282 -4.19 -39.50 10.12
CA LYS A 282 -3.34 -40.71 10.04
C LYS A 282 -2.72 -41.17 11.37
N SER A 283 -2.99 -40.49 12.49
CA SER A 283 -2.35 -40.80 13.79
C SER A 283 -3.31 -41.28 14.90
N LYS A 284 -4.59 -41.57 14.62
CA LYS A 284 -5.53 -42.10 15.62
C LYS A 284 -6.36 -43.28 15.09
N GLN A 285 -5.68 -44.38 14.78
CA GLN A 285 -6.27 -45.72 14.86
C GLN A 285 -5.38 -46.55 15.79
N ASN A 286 -5.55 -46.38 17.09
CA ASN A 286 -5.25 -47.39 18.12
C ASN A 286 -5.82 -46.88 19.44
N GLY A 287 -6.84 -47.57 19.97
CA GLY A 287 -7.51 -47.22 21.23
C GLY A 287 -9.03 -47.16 21.13
N LYS A 288 -9.69 -48.19 20.60
CA LYS A 288 -11.13 -48.42 20.77
C LYS A 288 -11.31 -49.41 21.92
N GLY A 289 -11.97 -48.97 22.99
CA GLY A 289 -12.51 -49.87 24.02
C GLY A 289 -12.34 -49.36 25.44
N ASN A 290 -13.23 -48.44 25.88
CA ASN A 290 -13.72 -48.35 27.27
C ASN A 290 -14.63 -47.13 27.54
N ARG A 291 -15.45 -46.69 26.56
CA ARG A 291 -16.39 -45.56 26.76
C ARG A 291 -17.85 -45.96 26.95
N LEU A 292 -18.13 -47.27 27.02
CA LEU A 292 -19.49 -47.83 27.08
C LEU A 292 -19.96 -48.24 28.49
N LYS A 293 -19.19 -47.96 29.55
CA LYS A 293 -19.55 -48.26 30.95
C LYS A 293 -19.98 -47.05 31.78
N GLN A 294 -19.97 -45.84 31.23
CA GLN A 294 -20.17 -44.61 32.01
C GLN A 294 -21.49 -43.87 31.73
N LEU A 295 -22.42 -44.49 30.98
CA LEU A 295 -23.71 -43.90 30.60
C LEU A 295 -24.93 -44.68 31.11
N ARG A 296 -24.79 -45.45 32.20
CA ARG A 296 -25.91 -46.25 32.76
C ARG A 296 -26.42 -45.79 34.13
N ASN A 297 -25.89 -44.71 34.71
CA ASN A 297 -26.21 -44.31 36.10
C ASN A 297 -26.83 -42.92 36.26
N SER A 298 -27.50 -42.36 35.25
CA SER A 298 -28.29 -41.13 35.46
C SER A 298 -29.58 -41.17 34.66
N LYS A 299 -30.56 -41.87 35.22
CA LYS A 299 -31.96 -41.78 34.81
C LYS A 299 -32.82 -41.81 36.07
N GLN A 300 -33.29 -40.66 36.56
CA GLN A 300 -34.63 -40.50 37.16
C GLN A 300 -34.94 -39.06 37.59
N ALA A 301 -36.23 -38.72 37.43
CA ALA A 301 -37.01 -37.54 37.86
C ALA A 301 -36.79 -36.24 37.05
N GLY A 302 -37.81 -35.57 36.48
CA GLY A 302 -39.27 -35.73 36.43
C GLY A 302 -39.87 -34.43 35.86
N GLU A 303 -40.96 -34.56 35.09
CA GLU A 303 -42.13 -33.67 34.80
C GLU A 303 -42.06 -32.17 35.18
N GLU A 304 -42.68 -31.17 34.53
CA GLU A 304 -43.57 -30.93 33.38
C GLU A 304 -43.70 -29.38 33.30
N SER A 305 -44.09 -28.81 32.15
CA SER A 305 -44.86 -27.56 31.96
C SER A 305 -44.34 -26.68 30.81
N GLU A 306 -45.22 -26.56 29.82
CA GLU A 306 -45.18 -25.67 28.67
C GLU A 306 -45.43 -24.21 29.08
N THR A 307 -44.76 -23.24 28.44
CA THR A 307 -45.35 -22.12 27.64
C THR A 307 -44.36 -20.97 27.40
N GLU A 308 -44.13 -20.72 26.11
CA GLU A 308 -43.94 -19.42 25.43
C GLU A 308 -42.83 -18.44 25.89
N THR A 309 -41.74 -18.40 25.13
CA THR A 309 -41.29 -17.15 24.45
C THR A 309 -40.25 -17.49 23.37
N GLU A 310 -40.60 -17.28 22.10
CA GLU A 310 -39.67 -17.36 20.98
C GLU A 310 -38.66 -16.19 21.04
N ALA A 311 -37.55 -16.43 21.72
CA ALA A 311 -36.30 -15.74 21.48
C ALA A 311 -35.32 -16.80 20.98
N GLU A 312 -34.86 -16.68 19.74
CA GLU A 312 -33.80 -17.53 19.18
C GLU A 312 -32.48 -17.25 19.93
N THR A 313 -32.34 -17.83 21.12
CA THR A 313 -31.05 -18.04 21.78
C THR A 313 -30.34 -19.15 21.02
N GLU A 314 -29.44 -18.76 20.11
CA GLU A 314 -28.40 -19.67 19.64
C GLU A 314 -27.63 -20.18 20.86
N ASP A 315 -27.72 -21.48 21.09
CA ASP A 315 -27.19 -22.19 22.25
C ASP A 315 -25.65 -22.08 22.27
N GLU A 316 -25.13 -21.06 22.97
CA GLU A 316 -23.69 -20.78 23.17
C GLU A 316 -22.92 -21.94 23.84
N SER A 317 -23.63 -22.99 24.28
CA SER A 317 -23.09 -24.15 24.97
C SER A 317 -22.70 -25.32 24.05
N SER A 318 -22.94 -25.23 22.73
CA SER A 318 -22.64 -26.33 21.81
C SER A 318 -21.13 -26.62 21.73
N PRO A 319 -20.68 -27.88 21.81
CA PRO A 319 -19.30 -28.27 21.52
C PRO A 319 -18.83 -27.84 20.13
N SER A 320 -19.77 -27.64 19.20
CA SER A 320 -19.49 -27.13 17.86
C SER A 320 -19.19 -25.62 17.85
N PHE A 321 -19.86 -24.85 18.71
CA PHE A 321 -19.61 -23.44 18.94
C PHE A 321 -18.29 -23.25 19.67
N GLN A 322 -18.05 -23.99 20.76
CA GLN A 322 -16.77 -23.97 21.46
C GLN A 322 -15.62 -24.43 20.57
N ALA A 323 -15.82 -25.42 19.70
CA ALA A 323 -14.81 -25.82 18.71
C ALA A 323 -14.61 -24.76 17.61
N ARG A 324 -15.65 -24.01 17.20
CA ARG A 324 -15.52 -22.86 16.29
C ARG A 324 -14.80 -21.69 16.95
N VAL A 325 -15.12 -21.38 18.21
CA VAL A 325 -14.48 -20.34 19.02
C VAL A 325 -13.01 -20.70 19.27
N GLN A 326 -12.70 -21.94 19.68
CA GLN A 326 -11.31 -22.40 19.83
C GLN A 326 -10.55 -22.48 18.49
N ARG A 327 -11.24 -22.79 17.37
CA ARG A 327 -10.66 -22.71 16.01
C ARG A 327 -10.41 -21.28 15.55
N HIS A 328 -11.24 -20.32 15.96
CA HIS A 328 -11.01 -18.89 15.73
C HIS A 328 -9.93 -18.31 16.67
N GLU A 329 -9.77 -18.86 17.88
CA GLU A 329 -8.73 -18.48 18.84
C GLU A 329 -7.34 -19.00 18.44
N GLN A 330 -7.24 -20.10 17.69
CA GLN A 330 -6.04 -20.41 16.91
C GLN A 330 -6.00 -19.50 15.68
N LEU A 331 -5.65 -18.23 15.90
CA LEU A 331 -5.17 -17.34 14.86
C LEU A 331 -3.91 -17.98 14.24
N SER A 332 -4.11 -18.83 13.23
CA SER A 332 -3.15 -18.97 12.15
C SER A 332 -2.88 -17.54 11.70
N LEU A 333 -1.71 -16.99 11.99
CA LEU A 333 -1.34 -15.65 11.56
C LEU A 333 -0.60 -15.77 10.24
N ARG A 334 -1.25 -16.38 9.24
CA ARG A 334 -0.75 -16.38 7.86
C ARG A 334 -1.04 -15.03 7.23
N ASN A 335 -0.35 -14.68 6.15
CA ASN A 335 -0.60 -13.40 5.47
C ASN A 335 -2.03 -13.32 4.94
N ILE A 336 -2.62 -14.46 4.65
CA ILE A 336 -4.01 -14.60 4.21
C ILE A 336 -4.99 -14.18 5.30
N ASP A 337 -4.64 -14.41 6.56
CA ASP A 337 -5.45 -14.06 7.73
C ASP A 337 -5.26 -12.57 8.10
N PHE A 338 -4.47 -11.84 7.30
CA PHE A 338 -4.13 -10.43 7.52
C PHE A 338 -4.47 -9.59 6.30
N PHE A 339 -5.61 -8.90 6.37
CA PHE A 339 -5.97 -7.83 5.46
C PHE A 339 -6.21 -6.56 6.29
N PRO A 340 -5.18 -5.71 6.48
CA PRO A 340 -5.33 -4.54 7.32
C PRO A 340 -6.34 -3.60 6.68
N LEU A 341 -7.13 -2.91 7.50
CA LEU A 341 -7.86 -1.74 7.03
C LEU A 341 -6.84 -0.80 6.38
N LEU A 342 -7.03 -0.48 5.10
CA LEU A 342 -6.15 0.44 4.37
C LEU A 342 -6.11 1.83 5.04
N ASN A 343 -7.25 2.17 5.65
CA ASN A 343 -7.65 3.51 6.08
C ASN A 343 -8.21 3.44 7.51
N PRO A 344 -7.35 3.25 8.54
CA PRO A 344 -7.80 3.04 9.91
C PRO A 344 -8.31 4.32 10.58
N ALA A 345 -7.94 5.50 10.07
CA ALA A 345 -8.32 6.79 10.64
C ALA A 345 -9.23 7.58 9.69
N GLY A 346 -10.28 8.19 10.23
CA GLY A 346 -11.16 9.10 9.48
C GLY A 346 -10.44 10.38 9.05
N TYR A 347 -10.83 10.96 7.91
CA TYR A 347 -10.23 12.18 7.36
C TYR A 347 -10.14 13.36 8.33
N THR A 348 -11.09 13.49 9.25
CA THR A 348 -11.12 14.56 10.27
C THR A 348 -10.01 14.44 11.34
N GLN A 349 -9.33 13.28 11.40
CA GLN A 349 -8.19 13.05 12.27
C GLN A 349 -6.85 13.40 11.59
N ALA A 350 -6.84 13.56 10.26
CA ALA A 350 -5.69 13.98 9.47
C ALA A 350 -5.44 15.49 9.65
N THR A 351 -4.95 15.83 10.83
CA THR A 351 -4.73 17.22 11.26
C THR A 351 -3.48 17.86 10.67
N THR A 352 -2.58 17.11 10.06
CA THR A 352 -1.35 17.62 9.42
C THR A 352 -1.12 16.86 8.12
N VAL A 353 -0.38 17.46 7.18
CA VAL A 353 0.01 16.80 5.92
C VAL A 353 0.79 15.53 6.24
N ARG A 354 1.70 15.58 7.22
CA ARG A 354 2.41 14.38 7.69
C ARG A 354 1.46 13.29 8.17
N ARG A 355 0.48 13.64 9.02
CA ARG A 355 -0.49 12.65 9.55
C ARG A 355 -1.37 12.09 8.45
N PHE A 356 -1.79 12.90 7.49
CA PHE A 356 -2.54 12.41 6.33
C PHE A 356 -1.78 11.27 5.64
N TRP A 357 -0.53 11.51 5.24
CA TRP A 357 0.26 10.52 4.51
C TRP A 357 0.77 9.34 5.35
N SER A 358 0.85 9.49 6.68
CA SER A 358 1.35 8.44 7.58
C SER A 358 0.26 7.56 8.21
N TYR A 359 -0.93 8.13 8.42
CA TYR A 359 -2.05 7.47 9.13
C TYR A 359 -3.30 7.31 8.27
N ALA A 360 -3.63 8.26 7.41
CA ALA A 360 -4.85 8.22 6.63
C ALA A 360 -4.66 7.55 5.26
N TRP A 361 -3.57 7.83 4.54
CA TRP A 361 -3.32 7.30 3.20
C TRP A 361 -2.62 5.93 3.24
N HIS A 362 -2.96 5.05 2.28
CA HIS A 362 -2.65 3.62 2.34
C HIS A 362 -1.18 3.29 2.64
N ARG A 363 -0.95 2.44 3.65
CA ARG A 363 0.39 1.99 4.07
C ARG A 363 0.96 0.83 3.23
N LEU A 364 0.31 0.47 2.11
CA LEU A 364 0.59 -0.73 1.33
C LEU A 364 2.03 -0.80 0.79
N PHE A 365 2.63 0.36 0.51
CA PHE A 365 3.91 0.48 -0.20
C PHE A 365 5.06 0.97 0.68
N GLY A 366 4.93 0.88 2.01
CA GLY A 366 5.90 1.43 2.97
C GLY A 366 7.33 0.89 2.79
N ARG A 367 7.48 -0.42 2.52
CA ARG A 367 8.81 -1.03 2.35
C ARG A 367 9.50 -0.63 1.04
N PRO A 368 8.87 -0.71 -0.15
CA PRO A 368 9.45 -0.15 -1.37
C PRO A 368 9.87 1.32 -1.24
N PHE A 369 9.02 2.18 -0.68
CA PHE A 369 9.38 3.59 -0.47
C PHE A 369 10.53 3.74 0.52
N GLY A 370 10.57 2.90 1.56
CA GLY A 370 11.69 2.84 2.49
C GLY A 370 13.01 2.53 1.78
N ILE A 371 13.06 1.44 1.02
CA ILE A 371 14.28 0.93 0.42
C ILE A 371 14.78 1.81 -0.73
N TYR A 372 13.87 2.19 -1.64
CA TYR A 372 14.24 2.90 -2.86
C TYR A 372 14.14 4.43 -2.74
N GLY A 373 13.48 4.92 -1.69
CA GLY A 373 13.33 6.36 -1.42
C GLY A 373 14.08 6.80 -0.17
N ILE A 374 13.63 6.35 0.99
CA ILE A 374 14.13 6.83 2.30
C ILE A 374 15.61 6.53 2.47
N LEU A 375 16.06 5.29 2.25
CA LEU A 375 17.45 4.88 2.46
C LEU A 375 18.46 5.66 1.62
N PRO A 376 18.37 5.71 0.28
CA PRO A 376 19.36 6.41 -0.52
C PRO A 376 19.40 7.91 -0.20
N PHE A 377 18.24 8.55 0.02
CA PHE A 377 18.19 9.95 0.41
C PHE A 377 18.81 10.19 1.78
N THR A 378 18.51 9.33 2.75
CA THR A 378 19.08 9.42 4.11
C THR A 378 20.59 9.16 4.09
N TYR A 379 21.06 8.22 3.27
CA TYR A 379 22.48 7.94 3.09
C TYR A 379 23.22 9.18 2.55
N ILE A 380 22.70 9.80 1.49
CA ILE A 380 23.26 11.03 0.93
C ILE A 380 23.24 12.16 1.95
N ALA A 381 22.13 12.33 2.68
CA ALA A 381 22.02 13.36 3.70
C ALA A 381 22.99 13.14 4.87
N TYR A 382 23.22 11.90 5.29
CA TYR A 382 24.23 11.57 6.28
C TYR A 382 25.64 11.87 5.77
N LEU A 383 25.96 11.52 4.51
CA LEU A 383 27.25 11.85 3.92
C LEU A 383 27.49 13.36 3.87
N LEU A 384 26.50 14.14 3.42
CA LEU A 384 26.60 15.60 3.35
C LEU A 384 26.77 16.21 4.75
N GLN A 385 25.96 15.77 5.72
CA GLN A 385 26.08 16.24 7.10
C GLN A 385 27.43 15.87 7.72
N ASP A 386 27.91 14.66 7.48
CA ASP A 386 29.18 14.17 8.01
C ASP A 386 30.37 14.86 7.36
N PHE A 387 30.25 15.22 6.08
CA PHE A 387 31.22 16.06 5.39
C PHE A 387 31.26 17.48 5.98
N LEU A 388 30.10 18.12 6.12
CA LEU A 388 29.99 19.49 6.67
C LEU A 388 30.45 19.58 8.13
N GLU A 389 30.23 18.54 8.93
CA GLU A 389 30.68 18.49 10.33
C GLU A 389 32.12 17.98 10.50
N GLY A 390 32.84 17.64 9.42
CA GLY A 390 34.19 17.08 9.50
C GLY A 390 34.26 15.68 10.11
N LYS A 391 33.14 14.95 10.17
CA LYS A 391 32.98 13.64 10.83
C LYS A 391 32.78 12.49 9.85
N LEU A 392 33.17 12.67 8.58
CA LEU A 392 33.05 11.63 7.55
C LEU A 392 33.74 10.32 7.94
N ASN A 393 34.87 10.43 8.67
CA ASN A 393 35.70 9.31 9.10
C ASN A 393 35.38 8.75 10.49
N ASP A 394 34.42 9.33 11.22
CA ASP A 394 33.99 8.82 12.52
C ASP A 394 33.49 7.36 12.38
N PRO A 395 34.08 6.39 13.11
CA PRO A 395 33.72 4.98 13.01
C PRO A 395 32.24 4.73 13.33
N LYS A 396 31.66 5.44 14.30
CA LYS A 396 30.24 5.28 14.67
C LYS A 396 29.33 5.72 13.54
N ARG A 397 29.65 6.84 12.88
CA ARG A 397 28.87 7.35 11.75
C ARG A 397 29.03 6.49 10.50
N LYS A 398 30.24 5.99 10.24
CA LYS A 398 30.49 4.99 9.18
C LYS A 398 29.64 3.75 9.39
N GLN A 399 29.60 3.23 10.62
CA GLN A 399 28.77 2.08 10.97
C GLN A 399 27.29 2.38 10.79
N ALA A 400 26.79 3.51 11.32
CA ALA A 400 25.40 3.92 11.15
C ALA A 400 25.00 4.01 9.67
N ARG A 401 25.86 4.57 8.80
CA ARG A 401 25.62 4.63 7.34
C ARG A 401 25.61 3.25 6.65
N LYS A 402 26.31 2.26 7.19
CA LYS A 402 26.35 0.90 6.66
C LYS A 402 25.13 0.08 7.10
N GLU A 403 24.70 0.25 8.34
CA GLU A 403 23.62 -0.54 8.94
C GLU A 403 22.21 -0.18 8.45
N ILE A 404 22.06 0.95 7.75
CA ILE A 404 20.76 1.30 7.14
C ILE A 404 20.38 0.40 5.96
N TRP A 405 21.28 -0.45 5.43
CA TRP A 405 20.96 -1.24 4.24
C TRP A 405 20.23 -2.55 4.57
N PRO A 406 19.31 -3.01 3.70
CA PRO A 406 18.55 -4.24 3.93
C PRO A 406 19.42 -5.47 4.15
N SER A 407 20.62 -5.56 3.57
CA SER A 407 21.54 -6.68 3.82
C SER A 407 22.04 -6.78 5.27
N TYR A 408 22.04 -5.67 6.02
CA TYR A 408 22.53 -5.62 7.40
C TYR A 408 21.42 -5.62 8.46
N HIS A 409 20.25 -5.04 8.14
CA HIS A 409 19.13 -4.97 9.09
C HIS A 409 17.78 -5.46 8.50
N PRO A 410 16.95 -6.25 9.22
CA PRO A 410 15.66 -6.77 8.73
C PRO A 410 14.59 -5.69 8.49
N ASP A 411 14.55 -4.69 9.34
CA ASP A 411 13.72 -3.48 9.19
C ASP A 411 14.59 -2.20 9.16
N PRO A 412 15.28 -1.92 8.05
CA PRO A 412 16.27 -0.84 8.00
C PRO A 412 15.67 0.55 8.28
N MET A 413 14.35 0.72 8.14
CA MET A 413 13.68 2.00 8.43
C MET A 413 13.72 2.33 9.91
N ARG A 414 13.68 1.32 10.79
CA ARG A 414 13.76 1.50 12.24
C ARG A 414 15.17 1.75 12.75
N ALA A 415 16.19 1.35 11.98
CA ALA A 415 17.58 1.63 12.30
C ALA A 415 17.96 3.10 12.06
N LEU A 416 17.10 3.88 11.39
CA LEU A 416 17.37 5.29 11.12
C LEU A 416 17.32 6.13 12.40
N GLU A 417 18.40 6.88 12.66
CA GLU A 417 18.50 7.83 13.77
C GLU A 417 17.33 8.84 13.76
N ARG A 418 16.57 8.91 14.86
CA ARG A 418 15.46 9.88 15.00
C ARG A 418 16.01 11.30 15.09
N GLY A 419 15.38 12.26 14.40
CA GLY A 419 15.76 13.67 14.47
C GLY A 419 16.88 14.07 13.51
N ARG A 420 17.67 13.11 13.01
CA ARG A 420 18.74 13.36 12.04
C ARG A 420 18.23 13.17 10.62
N ALA A 421 18.49 14.16 9.77
CA ALA A 421 18.12 14.16 8.35
C ALA A 421 16.65 13.76 8.09
N ASP A 422 15.72 14.09 8.98
CA ASP A 422 14.30 13.69 8.83
C ASP A 422 13.67 14.24 7.54
N TRP A 423 14.17 15.38 7.04
CA TRP A 423 13.76 15.94 5.75
C TRP A 423 14.07 14.98 4.59
N ALA A 424 15.22 14.28 4.64
CA ALA A 424 15.64 13.34 3.60
C ALA A 424 14.77 12.10 3.58
N LYS A 425 14.31 11.64 4.75
CA LYS A 425 13.37 10.53 4.86
C LYS A 425 12.05 10.87 4.18
N VAL A 426 11.51 12.06 4.48
CA VAL A 426 10.27 12.55 3.86
C VAL A 426 10.44 12.70 2.35
N LEU A 427 11.42 13.49 1.90
CA LEU A 427 11.61 13.75 0.47
C LEU A 427 11.93 12.47 -0.31
N GLY A 428 12.71 11.55 0.27
CA GLY A 428 13.01 10.27 -0.35
C GLY A 428 11.76 9.43 -0.58
N ALA A 429 10.89 9.30 0.43
CA ALA A 429 9.63 8.55 0.31
C ALA A 429 8.71 9.15 -0.78
N PHE A 430 8.51 10.47 -0.75
CA PHE A 430 7.65 11.15 -1.74
C PHE A 430 8.24 11.14 -3.15
N THR A 431 9.57 11.24 -3.28
CA THR A 431 10.23 11.17 -4.60
C THR A 431 10.09 9.77 -5.20
N ALA A 432 10.34 8.72 -4.43
CA ALA A 432 10.16 7.34 -4.90
C ALA A 432 8.70 7.05 -5.28
N SER A 433 7.76 7.52 -4.46
CA SER A 433 6.32 7.43 -4.78
C SER A 433 5.99 8.16 -6.08
N GLY A 434 6.44 9.40 -6.22
CA GLY A 434 6.22 10.22 -7.41
C GLY A 434 6.79 9.60 -8.68
N ILE A 435 7.97 8.96 -8.62
CA ILE A 435 8.58 8.29 -9.78
C ILE A 435 7.71 7.12 -10.24
N ILE A 436 7.29 6.26 -9.32
CA ILE A 436 6.46 5.08 -9.64
C ILE A 436 5.14 5.52 -10.27
N HIS A 437 4.49 6.53 -9.69
CA HIS A 437 3.23 7.08 -10.19
C HIS A 437 3.40 7.76 -11.56
N ALA A 438 4.47 8.53 -11.77
CA ALA A 438 4.74 9.17 -13.05
C ALA A 438 5.05 8.16 -14.17
N VAL A 439 5.67 7.01 -13.88
CA VAL A 439 5.85 5.94 -14.86
C VAL A 439 4.51 5.32 -15.25
N SER A 440 3.64 5.06 -14.28
CA SER A 440 2.28 4.53 -14.50
C SER A 440 1.41 5.52 -15.31
N GLU A 441 1.46 6.79 -14.94
CA GLU A 441 0.81 7.90 -15.65
C GLU A 441 1.32 7.99 -17.09
N ARG A 442 2.65 7.92 -17.29
CA ARG A 442 3.26 7.92 -18.63
C ARG A 442 2.84 6.71 -19.46
N ALA A 443 2.69 5.54 -18.86
CA ALA A 443 2.17 4.35 -19.56
C ALA A 443 0.72 4.59 -20.03
N ALA A 444 -0.13 5.15 -19.16
CA ALA A 444 -1.51 5.52 -19.50
C ALA A 444 -1.60 6.65 -20.53
N LEU A 445 -0.57 7.50 -20.64
CA LEU A 445 -0.46 8.50 -21.71
C LEU A 445 0.04 7.92 -23.03
N GLY A 446 0.36 6.62 -23.12
CA GLY A 446 0.96 6.04 -24.31
C GLY A 446 2.39 6.50 -24.55
N GLY A 447 3.17 6.68 -23.47
CA GLY A 447 4.58 7.06 -23.53
C GLY A 447 4.84 8.56 -23.69
N ARG A 448 3.79 9.36 -23.92
CA ARG A 448 3.85 10.83 -24.06
C ARG A 448 4.20 11.49 -22.73
N VAL A 449 4.84 12.66 -22.82
CA VAL A 449 4.99 13.60 -21.71
C VAL A 449 3.92 14.67 -21.88
N ALA A 450 3.14 14.89 -20.84
CA ALA A 450 2.12 15.91 -20.75
C ALA A 450 2.64 17.04 -19.87
N VAL A 451 3.00 18.13 -20.54
CA VAL A 451 3.44 19.34 -19.86
C VAL A 451 2.22 20.18 -19.51
N PRO A 452 2.12 20.72 -18.28
CA PRO A 452 1.07 21.65 -17.93
C PRO A 452 0.95 22.80 -18.95
N VAL A 453 -0.28 23.14 -19.35
CA VAL A 453 -0.57 24.18 -20.37
C VAL A 453 -0.10 25.59 -19.99
N THR A 454 0.27 25.82 -18.74
CA THR A 454 0.70 27.12 -18.19
C THR A 454 2.11 27.10 -17.57
N ASN A 455 2.92 26.09 -17.92
CA ASN A 455 4.25 25.90 -17.36
C ASN A 455 5.19 27.06 -17.69
N ILE A 456 5.81 27.67 -16.65
CA ILE A 456 6.75 28.79 -16.82
C ILE A 456 8.16 28.34 -17.22
N TRP A 457 8.51 27.08 -17.04
CA TRP A 457 9.84 26.52 -17.29
C TRP A 457 10.09 26.16 -18.76
N LEU A 458 9.02 26.03 -19.56
CA LEU A 458 9.12 25.62 -20.96
C LEU A 458 8.87 26.78 -21.92
N ARG A 459 9.83 27.01 -22.82
CA ARG A 459 9.61 27.89 -23.98
C ARG A 459 8.51 27.30 -24.87
N ARG A 460 7.60 28.15 -25.36
CA ARG A 460 6.44 27.74 -26.18
C ARG A 460 6.82 26.91 -27.39
N ASP A 461 7.93 27.24 -28.03
CA ASP A 461 8.40 26.56 -29.23
C ASP A 461 8.82 25.11 -28.93
N HIS A 462 9.32 24.86 -27.72
CA HIS A 462 9.69 23.53 -27.25
C HIS A 462 8.47 22.69 -26.85
N ALA A 463 7.40 23.34 -26.36
CA ALA A 463 6.15 22.66 -26.01
C ALA A 463 5.34 22.23 -27.24
N LYS A 464 5.41 22.98 -28.35
CA LYS A 464 4.78 22.59 -29.63
C LYS A 464 5.28 21.24 -30.15
N GLY A 465 6.57 20.96 -30.00
CA GLY A 465 7.17 19.67 -30.34
C GLY A 465 6.73 18.50 -29.45
N MET A 466 6.10 18.78 -28.30
CA MET A 466 5.56 17.77 -27.38
C MET A 466 4.04 17.57 -27.54
N GLY A 467 3.43 18.16 -28.58
CA GLY A 467 1.99 18.09 -28.82
C GLY A 467 1.14 19.04 -27.97
N HIS A 468 1.74 20.08 -27.38
CA HIS A 468 1.05 21.02 -26.50
C HIS A 468 1.11 22.46 -27.05
N GLU A 469 -0.04 23.14 -27.07
CA GLU A 469 -0.09 24.60 -27.18
C GLU A 469 -0.11 25.20 -25.76
N LEU A 470 0.98 25.86 -25.35
CA LEU A 470 0.98 26.61 -24.09
C LEU A 470 0.07 27.83 -24.22
N ARG A 471 -0.92 27.96 -23.33
CA ARG A 471 -1.75 29.17 -23.24
C ARG A 471 -0.90 30.36 -22.78
N LYS A 472 -1.26 31.59 -23.16
CA LYS A 472 -0.59 32.79 -22.64
C LYS A 472 -0.72 32.84 -21.11
N SER A 473 0.37 32.53 -20.40
CA SER A 473 0.54 32.90 -19.00
C SER A 473 0.67 34.43 -18.94
N SER A 474 -0.37 35.13 -18.47
CA SER A 474 -0.22 36.52 -18.05
C SER A 474 0.03 36.55 -16.54
N LEU A 475 1.29 36.65 -16.14
CA LEU A 475 1.68 36.96 -14.76
C LEU A 475 1.03 38.26 -14.25
N ALA A 476 0.72 39.19 -15.17
CA ALA A 476 0.13 40.50 -14.86
C ALA A 476 -1.36 40.47 -14.42
N GLY A 477 -2.01 39.30 -14.34
CA GLY A 477 -3.44 39.16 -13.99
C GLY A 477 -3.72 38.15 -12.86
N MET A 478 -2.73 37.87 -12.01
CA MET A 478 -2.81 36.88 -10.94
C MET A 478 -3.67 37.36 -9.76
N GLY A 479 -4.99 37.21 -9.88
CA GLY A 479 -5.82 37.07 -8.69
C GLY A 479 -5.46 35.78 -7.94
N ILE A 480 -5.56 35.78 -6.60
CA ILE A 480 -5.26 34.63 -5.72
C ILE A 480 -5.95 33.33 -6.20
N PHE A 481 -7.13 33.46 -6.83
CA PHE A 481 -7.93 32.35 -7.37
C PHE A 481 -7.46 31.77 -8.72
N LYS A 482 -6.47 32.39 -9.38
CA LYS A 482 -5.86 31.88 -10.63
C LYS A 482 -4.52 31.18 -10.41
N PHE A 483 -4.02 31.15 -9.17
CA PHE A 483 -2.81 30.45 -8.79
C PHE A 483 -3.03 28.92 -8.86
N SER A 484 -2.16 28.21 -9.56
CA SER A 484 -2.23 26.74 -9.72
C SER A 484 -0.82 26.16 -9.64
N PRO A 485 -0.61 24.99 -9.00
CA PRO A 485 0.72 24.39 -8.96
C PRO A 485 1.26 24.10 -10.36
N LEU A 486 0.36 23.87 -11.33
CA LEU A 486 0.65 23.57 -12.73
C LEU A 486 1.58 24.59 -13.40
N GLN A 487 1.64 25.82 -12.91
CA GLN A 487 2.53 26.86 -13.41
C GLN A 487 4.01 26.58 -13.06
N PHE A 488 4.25 25.93 -11.91
CA PHE A 488 5.59 25.72 -11.33
C PHE A 488 6.06 24.27 -11.39
N VAL A 489 5.18 23.34 -11.77
CA VAL A 489 5.50 21.92 -11.93
C VAL A 489 6.65 21.77 -12.93
N PRO A 490 7.80 21.18 -12.56
CA PRO A 490 8.86 20.92 -13.52
C PRO A 490 8.37 19.88 -14.56
N PRO A 491 8.79 19.98 -15.84
CA PRO A 491 8.32 19.10 -16.92
C PRO A 491 8.96 17.71 -16.90
N ILE A 492 9.20 17.18 -15.70
CA ILE A 492 9.81 15.88 -15.47
C ILE A 492 8.72 14.81 -15.27
N SER A 493 7.48 15.22 -14.95
CA SER A 493 6.35 14.32 -14.71
C SER A 493 5.52 14.07 -15.97
N GLY A 494 5.09 12.82 -16.17
CA GLY A 494 4.25 12.38 -17.27
C GLY A 494 3.00 13.24 -17.48
N ALA A 495 2.33 13.74 -16.45
CA ALA A 495 1.27 14.74 -16.55
C ALA A 495 0.90 15.47 -15.23
N GLY A 496 1.55 15.13 -14.11
CA GLY A 496 1.56 15.94 -12.89
C GLY A 496 1.73 15.16 -11.59
N GLU A 497 1.62 13.83 -11.61
CA GLU A 497 1.65 13.00 -10.40
C GLU A 497 2.98 13.07 -9.62
N PHE A 498 4.14 12.99 -10.30
CA PHE A 498 5.42 13.16 -9.60
C PHE A 498 5.49 14.48 -8.83
N SER A 499 4.99 15.55 -9.44
CA SER A 499 4.99 16.87 -8.82
C SER A 499 4.00 16.97 -7.66
N PHE A 500 2.84 16.31 -7.77
CA PHE A 500 1.92 16.18 -6.65
C PHE A 500 2.60 15.55 -5.43
N PHE A 501 3.27 14.40 -5.59
CA PHE A 501 3.96 13.76 -4.47
C PHE A 501 5.14 14.61 -3.97
N LEU A 502 5.97 15.15 -4.86
CA LEU A 502 7.12 15.98 -4.48
C LEU A 502 6.69 17.21 -3.68
N LEU A 503 5.67 17.94 -4.14
CA LEU A 503 5.14 19.12 -3.45
C LEU A 503 4.53 18.77 -2.09
N ASN A 504 3.87 17.63 -1.96
CA ASN A 504 3.42 17.13 -0.66
C ASN A 504 4.60 16.83 0.27
N GLY A 505 5.66 16.21 -0.23
CA GLY A 505 6.89 15.98 0.53
C GLY A 505 7.53 17.28 1.02
N VAL A 506 7.63 18.28 0.15
CA VAL A 506 8.12 19.63 0.50
C VAL A 506 7.20 20.26 1.56
N ALA A 507 5.89 20.17 1.40
CA ALA A 507 4.93 20.70 2.37
C ALA A 507 5.10 20.05 3.76
N VAL A 508 5.35 18.74 3.84
CA VAL A 508 5.64 18.05 5.12
C VAL A 508 6.94 18.54 5.76
N VAL A 509 7.97 18.85 4.97
CA VAL A 509 9.23 19.40 5.49
C VAL A 509 9.02 20.82 6.01
N ILE A 510 8.32 21.68 5.25
CA ILE A 510 7.99 23.05 5.66
C ILE A 510 7.12 23.03 6.92
N GLU A 511 6.07 22.22 6.95
CA GLU A 511 5.19 22.04 8.11
C GLU A 511 6.00 21.65 9.36
N GLY A 512 6.92 20.68 9.24
CA GLY A 512 7.80 20.27 10.33
C GLY A 512 8.76 21.37 10.80
N ALA A 513 9.29 22.18 9.88
CA ALA A 513 10.16 23.30 10.20
C ALA A 513 9.41 24.43 10.92
N VAL A 514 8.22 24.79 10.42
CA VAL A 514 7.33 25.79 11.03
C VAL A 514 6.88 25.32 12.41
N ALA A 515 6.48 24.07 12.57
CA ALA A 515 6.10 23.50 13.86
C ALA A 515 7.25 23.62 14.88
N LYS A 516 8.47 23.22 14.51
CA LYS A 516 9.66 23.36 15.38
C LYS A 516 9.97 24.82 15.73
N TYR A 517 9.81 25.75 14.77
CA TYR A 517 10.02 27.17 15.01
C TYR A 517 8.99 27.73 16.00
N ILE A 518 7.70 27.42 15.80
CA ILE A 518 6.62 27.84 16.69
C ILE A 518 6.83 27.26 18.09
N GLU A 519 7.16 25.97 18.21
CA GLU A 519 7.45 25.32 19.49
C GLU A 519 8.60 26.01 20.23
N LYS A 520 9.72 26.28 19.54
CA LYS A 520 10.86 27.01 20.11
C LYS A 520 10.48 28.42 20.56
N ARG A 521 9.67 29.13 19.78
CA ARG A 521 9.21 30.49 20.10
C ARG A 521 8.27 30.48 21.32
N ARG A 522 7.32 29.55 21.38
CA ARG A 522 6.40 29.40 22.52
C ARG A 522 7.14 29.02 23.79
N LYS A 523 8.09 28.07 23.69
CA LYS A 523 8.96 27.69 24.81
C LYS A 523 9.77 28.86 25.37
N LYS A 524 10.22 29.80 24.51
CA LYS A 524 10.93 31.00 24.96
C LYS A 524 10.01 32.01 25.66
N ASN A 525 8.75 32.09 25.25
CA ASN A 525 7.81 33.12 25.68
C ASN A 525 6.87 32.67 26.82
N SER A 526 6.91 31.39 27.22
CA SER A 526 6.02 30.83 28.23
C SER A 526 6.82 30.44 29.47
N ALA A 527 6.54 31.09 30.61
CA ALA A 527 7.11 30.74 31.90
C ALA A 527 6.51 29.42 32.43
N ASP A 528 5.25 29.15 32.09
CA ASP A 528 4.54 27.91 32.43
C ASP A 528 4.68 26.85 31.33
N SER A 529 4.77 25.59 31.76
CA SER A 529 4.86 24.38 30.93
C SER A 529 3.63 24.10 30.04
N LYS A 530 2.65 25.01 29.97
CA LYS A 530 1.41 24.93 29.18
C LYS A 530 1.55 25.43 27.73
N TYR A 531 2.72 25.29 27.11
CA TYR A 531 3.00 25.84 25.77
C TYR A 531 2.80 24.88 24.58
N TYR A 532 2.44 23.63 24.85
CA TYR A 532 2.45 22.57 23.84
C TYR A 532 1.24 22.54 22.90
N SER A 533 0.11 23.17 23.25
CA SER A 533 -1.06 23.21 22.36
C SER A 533 -1.88 24.48 22.54
N MET A 534 -2.18 25.14 21.43
CA MET A 534 -3.11 26.27 21.36
C MET A 534 -4.43 25.82 20.75
N TRP A 535 -5.54 26.46 21.14
CA TRP A 535 -6.88 26.14 20.62
C TRP A 535 -6.96 26.19 19.08
N TYR A 536 -6.19 27.09 18.47
CA TYR A 536 -6.18 27.29 17.01
C TYR A 536 -5.26 26.31 16.27
N ASP A 537 -4.40 25.54 16.95
CA ASP A 537 -3.44 24.66 16.28
C ASP A 537 -4.17 23.62 15.43
N ARG A 538 -5.26 23.04 15.95
CA ARG A 538 -6.06 22.04 15.24
C ARG A 538 -6.75 22.60 13.99
N PRO A 539 -7.61 23.65 14.07
CA PRO A 539 -8.28 24.17 12.89
C PRO A 539 -7.31 24.73 11.85
N VAL A 540 -6.23 25.42 12.27
CA VAL A 540 -5.20 25.92 11.34
C VAL A 540 -4.51 24.77 10.62
N SER A 541 -4.15 23.69 11.34
CA SER A 541 -3.47 22.56 10.71
C SER A 541 -4.40 21.77 9.76
N ILE A 542 -5.70 21.67 10.07
CA ILE A 542 -6.71 21.11 9.14
C ILE A 542 -6.82 21.98 7.88
N ALA A 543 -6.96 23.30 8.04
CA ALA A 543 -7.07 24.24 6.92
C ALA A 543 -5.81 24.20 6.03
N TRP A 544 -4.61 24.16 6.64
CA TRP A 544 -3.35 23.96 5.94
C TRP A 544 -3.32 22.65 5.16
N THR A 545 -3.67 21.54 5.82
CA THR A 545 -3.66 20.20 5.22
C THR A 545 -4.59 20.13 4.01
N LEU A 546 -5.83 20.59 4.16
CA LEU A 546 -6.80 20.62 3.05
C LEU A 546 -6.33 21.53 1.92
N SER A 547 -5.77 22.70 2.24
CA SER A 547 -5.23 23.62 1.23
C SER A 547 -4.10 22.99 0.43
N VAL A 548 -3.15 22.31 1.09
CA VAL A 548 -2.06 21.61 0.42
C VAL A 548 -2.59 20.49 -0.48
N LEU A 549 -3.49 19.64 0.03
CA LEU A 549 -4.03 18.50 -0.71
C LEU A 549 -4.86 18.95 -1.93
N LEU A 550 -5.74 19.93 -1.76
CA LEU A 550 -6.58 20.45 -2.86
C LEU A 550 -5.76 21.25 -3.87
N PHE A 551 -4.77 22.02 -3.41
CA PHE A 551 -3.92 22.79 -4.31
C PHE A 551 -3.03 21.87 -5.14
N THR A 552 -2.21 21.04 -4.48
CA THR A 552 -1.30 20.10 -5.16
C THR A 552 -2.06 19.03 -5.96
N GLY A 553 -3.24 18.62 -5.49
CA GLY A 553 -4.11 17.65 -6.17
C GLY A 553 -4.56 18.10 -7.56
N GLN A 554 -4.53 19.40 -7.87
CA GLN A 554 -4.75 19.87 -9.24
C GLN A 554 -3.72 19.30 -10.23
N ALA A 555 -2.46 19.13 -9.80
CA ALA A 555 -1.42 18.54 -10.64
C ALA A 555 -1.69 17.04 -10.89
N PHE A 556 -2.09 16.32 -9.86
CA PHE A 556 -2.49 14.91 -9.96
C PHE A 556 -3.66 14.73 -10.94
N VAL A 557 -4.70 15.55 -10.79
CA VAL A 557 -5.94 15.45 -11.56
C VAL A 557 -5.77 15.89 -13.01
N GLU A 558 -4.96 16.92 -13.29
CA GLU A 558 -4.57 17.27 -14.65
C GLU A 558 -3.96 16.06 -15.37
N GLY A 559 -3.17 15.27 -14.65
CA GLY A 559 -2.60 14.04 -15.15
C GLY A 559 -3.62 12.99 -15.57
N TRP A 560 -4.62 12.82 -14.74
CA TRP A 560 -5.72 11.89 -14.95
C TRP A 560 -6.66 12.30 -16.08
N ILE A 561 -6.89 13.61 -16.25
CA ILE A 561 -7.65 14.16 -17.38
C ILE A 561 -6.93 13.83 -18.69
N ARG A 562 -5.62 14.07 -18.74
CA ARG A 562 -4.82 13.92 -19.97
C ARG A 562 -4.59 12.46 -20.37
N SER A 563 -4.48 11.57 -19.38
CA SER A 563 -4.37 10.13 -19.60
C SER A 563 -5.71 9.47 -19.91
N GLY A 564 -6.83 10.18 -19.77
CA GLY A 564 -8.18 9.65 -19.98
C GLY A 564 -8.73 8.85 -18.78
N ILE A 565 -7.94 8.68 -17.72
CA ILE A 565 -8.31 7.94 -16.50
C ILE A 565 -9.56 8.57 -15.86
N SER A 566 -9.60 9.90 -15.68
CA SER A 566 -10.77 10.54 -15.04
C SER A 566 -12.05 10.36 -15.84
N LYS A 567 -11.95 10.30 -17.17
CA LYS A 567 -13.09 10.06 -18.05
C LYS A 567 -13.55 8.60 -17.96
N GLU A 568 -12.62 7.65 -17.97
CA GLU A 568 -12.93 6.23 -17.77
C GLU A 568 -13.61 5.97 -16.42
N VAL A 569 -13.13 6.58 -15.33
CA VAL A 569 -13.75 6.50 -14.01
C VAL A 569 -15.16 7.11 -14.01
N GLY A 570 -15.38 8.24 -14.70
CA GLY A 570 -16.68 8.87 -14.82
C GLY A 570 -17.68 8.06 -15.66
N LEU A 571 -17.21 7.29 -16.64
CA LEU A 571 -18.05 6.46 -17.51
C LEU A 571 -18.65 5.23 -16.81
N VAL A 572 -18.17 4.84 -15.62
CA VAL A 572 -18.75 3.73 -14.85
C VAL A 572 -20.24 3.98 -14.52
N LEU A 573 -20.70 5.24 -14.53
CA LEU A 573 -22.09 5.62 -14.31
C LEU A 573 -22.86 5.98 -15.59
N SER A 574 -22.23 5.91 -16.76
CA SER A 574 -22.87 6.12 -18.07
C SER A 574 -23.43 4.81 -18.59
#